data_AF-A0A704ZJK7-F1
#
_entry.id   AF-A0A704ZJK7-F1
#
_cell.length_a   1.000
_cell.length_b   1.000
_cell.length_c   1.000
_cell.angle_alpha   90.00
_cell.angle_beta   90.00
_cell.angle_gamma   90.00
#
_symmetry.space_group_name_H-M   'P 1'
#
loop_
_entity.id
_entity.type
_entity.pdbx_description
1 polymer ?
#
loop_
_entity_poly.entity_id
_entity_poly.type
_entity_poly.pdbx_seq_one_letter_code
_entity_poly.pdbx_strand_id
1 'polypeptide(L)' 'KVSLNLEIEPFDENRVKIKHKLSYVRPTNRGKISEEDTTETPMYVNRGGRLTILQEDQGQLLTLAGEPDGKLRAAGR' A
#
# COMPACT_ATOMS: atom_id res chain seq x y z
N LYS A 1 -20.77 14.32 -6.75
CA LYS A 1 -19.81 14.24 -5.62
C LYS A 1 -19.12 12.90 -5.69
N VAL A 2 -17.80 12.88 -5.63
CA VAL A 2 -16.99 11.65 -5.53
C VAL A 2 -16.31 11.70 -4.17
N SER A 3 -16.38 10.61 -3.42
CA SER A 3 -15.67 10.43 -2.14
C SER A 3 -14.87 9.13 -2.21
N LEU A 4 -13.62 9.14 -1.74
CA LEU A 4 -12.80 7.94 -1.60
C LEU A 4 -12.44 7.80 -0.12
N ASN A 5 -12.82 6.68 0.48
CA ASN A 5 -12.44 6.33 1.84
C ASN A 5 -11.37 5.25 1.78
N LEU A 6 -10.26 5.47 2.48
CA LEU A 6 -9.14 4.53 2.59
C LEU A 6 -9.01 4.11 4.04
N GLU A 7 -9.04 2.81 4.28
CA GLU A 7 -8.84 2.19 5.59
C GLU A 7 -7.66 1.24 5.50
N ILE A 8 -6.71 1.39 6.43
CA ILE A 8 -5.49 0.57 6.50
C ILE A 8 -5.59 -0.29 7.74
N GLU A 9 -5.60 -1.61 7.54
CA GLU A 9 -5.66 -2.58 8.62
C GLU A 9 -4.45 -3.52 8.57
N PRO A 10 -3.91 -3.95 9.72
CA PRO A 10 -2.98 -5.07 9.76
C PRO A 10 -3.60 -6.30 9.10
N PHE A 11 -2.82 -7.03 8.31
CA PHE A 11 -3.32 -8.23 7.63
C PHE A 11 -2.48 -9.48 7.95
N ASP A 12 -1.20 -9.47 7.56
CA ASP A 12 -0.23 -10.56 7.78
C ASP A 12 1.12 -9.98 8.28
N GLU A 13 2.11 -10.84 8.50
CA GLU A 13 3.47 -10.44 8.86
C GLU A 13 4.08 -9.49 7.80
N ASN A 14 4.48 -8.29 8.23
CA ASN A 14 4.95 -7.19 7.39
C ASN A 14 3.99 -6.76 6.26
N ARG A 15 2.69 -7.05 6.36
CA ARG A 15 1.69 -6.65 5.36
C ARG A 15 0.51 -5.93 5.98
N VAL A 16 0.03 -4.93 5.24
CA VAL A 16 -1.21 -4.22 5.53
C VAL A 16 -2.20 -4.45 4.41
N LYS A 17 -3.48 -4.49 4.75
CA LYS A 17 -4.56 -4.47 3.77
C LYS A 17 -5.08 -3.04 3.66
N ILE A 18 -5.13 -2.54 2.43
CA ILE A 18 -5.77 -1.26 2.12
C ILE A 18 -7.15 -1.57 1.57
N LYS A 19 -8.18 -1.26 2.36
CA LYS A 19 -9.57 -1.24 1.89
C LYS A 19 -9.85 0.13 1.30
N HIS A 20 -10.45 0.17 0.12
CA HIS A 20 -10.91 1.43 -0.46
C HIS A 20 -12.37 1.35 -0.84
N LYS A 21 -13.11 2.40 -0.47
CA LYS A 21 -14.52 2.58 -0.82
C LYS A 21 -14.66 3.84 -1.64
N LEU A 22 -15.05 3.68 -2.90
CA LEU A 22 -15.41 4.77 -3.80
C LEU A 22 -16.92 4.99 -3.72
N SER A 23 -17.33 6.20 -3.38
CA SER A 23 -18.74 6.61 -3.37
C SER A 23 -18.97 7.71 -4.39
N TYR A 24 -19.84 7.44 -5.37
CA TYR A 24 -20.24 8.40 -6.37
C TYR A 24 -21.72 8.77 -6.22
N VAL A 25 -22.01 10.07 -6.17
CA VAL A 25 -23.38 10.59 -6.12
C VAL A 25 -23.59 11.61 -7.22
N ARG A 26 -24.57 11.32 -8.08
CA ARG A 26 -25.01 12.20 -9.17
C ARG A 26 -26.45 12.66 -8.96
N PRO A 27 -26.73 13.97 -8.93
CA PRO A 27 -28.09 14.48 -8.94
C PRO A 27 -28.80 14.16 -10.26
N THR A 28 -30.10 13.90 -10.20
CA THR A 28 -30.98 13.72 -11.37
C THR A 28 -32.16 14.69 -11.29
N ASN A 29 -32.87 14.88 -12.41
CA ASN A 29 -34.04 15.78 -12.45
C ASN A 29 -35.11 15.44 -11.39
N ARG A 30 -35.14 14.20 -10.88
CA ARG A 30 -35.94 13.77 -9.73
C ARG A 30 -35.09 12.89 -8.80
N GLY A 31 -34.18 13.50 -8.05
CA GLY A 31 -33.47 12.85 -6.95
C GLY A 31 -31.96 12.70 -7.17
N LYS A 32 -31.41 11.55 -6.76
CA LYS A 32 -29.98 11.24 -6.83
C LYS A 32 -29.75 9.77 -7.17
N ILE A 33 -28.74 9.50 -7.97
CA ILE A 33 -28.18 8.16 -8.18
C ILE A 33 -26.92 8.06 -7.31
N SER A 34 -26.79 6.95 -6.58
CA SER A 34 -25.61 6.62 -5.78
C SER A 34 -25.03 5.28 -6.21
N GLU A 35 -23.71 5.24 -6.33
CA GLU A 35 -22.93 4.05 -6.65
C GLU A 35 -21.81 3.91 -5.61
N GLU A 36 -21.64 2.69 -5.09
CA GLU A 36 -20.58 2.35 -4.13
C GLU A 36 -19.80 1.15 -4.65
N ASP A 37 -18.48 1.29 -4.71
CA ASP A 37 -17.55 0.22 -5.04
C ASP A 37 -16.54 0.06 -3.89
N THR A 38 -16.32 -1.17 -3.46
CA THR A 38 -15.41 -1.49 -2.35
C THR A 38 -14.49 -2.61 -2.77
N THR A 39 -13.19 -2.36 -2.77
CA THR A 39 -12.20 -3.40 -3.01
C THR A 39 -11.05 -3.31 -2.01
N GLU A 40 -10.31 -4.41 -1.89
CA GLU A 40 -9.24 -4.56 -0.90
C GLU A 40 -7.96 -5.00 -1.59
N THR A 41 -6.83 -4.39 -1.24
CA THR A 41 -5.52 -4.74 -1.81
C THR A 41 -4.49 -4.96 -0.70
N PRO A 42 -3.87 -6.15 -0.62
CA PRO A 42 -2.79 -6.39 0.32
C PRO A 42 -1.47 -5.77 -0.18
N MET A 43 -0.75 -5.10 0.72
CA MET A 43 0.48 -4.35 0.45
C MET A 43 1.58 -4.75 1.44
N TYR A 44 2.82 -4.83 0.97
CA TYR A 44 4.01 -5.03 1.81
C TYR A 44 4.45 -3.72 2.46
N VAL A 45 4.85 -3.79 3.72
CA VAL A 45 5.47 -2.69 4.46
C VAL A 45 6.98 -2.86 4.39
N ASN A 46 7.64 -1.98 3.64
CA ASN A 46 9.09 -1.99 3.49
C ASN A 46 9.75 -0.98 4.43
N ARG A 47 11.08 -0.85 4.35
CA ARG A 47 11.84 0.11 5.15
C ARG A 47 11.31 1.53 4.94
N GLY A 48 11.30 2.32 6.02
CA GLY A 48 10.75 3.67 6.01
C GLY A 48 9.22 3.74 5.86
N GLY A 49 8.50 2.62 6.00
CA GLY A 49 7.04 2.58 5.92
C GLY A 49 6.49 2.62 4.49
N ARG A 50 7.33 2.37 3.47
CA ARG A 50 6.90 2.39 2.07
C ARG A 50 6.01 1.19 1.75
N LEU A 51 4.83 1.45 1.22
CA LEU A 51 3.85 0.43 0.83
C LEU A 51 4.00 0.07 -0.65
N THR A 52 4.12 -1.23 -0.95
CA THR A 52 4.22 -1.73 -2.33
C THR A 52 3.37 -3.00 -2.51
N ILE A 53 2.87 -3.23 -3.72
CA ILE A 53 2.12 -4.46 -4.06
C ILE A 53 3.03 -5.69 -4.00
N LEU A 54 4.28 -5.53 -4.44
CA LEU A 54 5.32 -6.56 -4.40
C LEU A 54 6.39 -6.18 -3.39
N GLN A 55 6.95 -7.15 -2.69
CA GLN A 55 8.03 -6.92 -1.73
C GLN A 55 9.25 -6.30 -2.41
N GLU A 56 9.88 -5.32 -1.77
CA GLU A 56 11.11 -4.75 -2.29
C GLU A 56 12.28 -5.73 -2.18
N ASP A 57 13.14 -5.72 -3.20
CA ASP A 57 14.41 -6.43 -3.15
C ASP A 57 15.24 -5.88 -1.99
N GLN A 58 15.78 -6.80 -1.16
CA GLN A 58 16.66 -6.42 -0.07
C GLN A 58 17.99 -5.85 -0.57
N GLY A 59 18.26 -5.93 -1.87
CA GLY A 59 19.50 -5.51 -2.50
C GLY A 59 20.60 -6.53 -2.28
N GLN A 60 21.80 -6.25 -2.80
CA GLN A 60 22.95 -7.12 -2.62
C GLN A 60 23.33 -7.20 -1.13
N LEU A 61 23.11 -8.35 -0.51
CA LEU A 61 23.41 -8.58 0.90
C LEU A 61 24.90 -8.86 1.16
N LEU A 62 25.58 -9.46 0.19
CA LEU A 62 26.97 -9.91 0.32
C LEU A 62 27.84 -9.39 -0.83
N THR A 63 29.10 -9.09 -0.56
CA THR A 63 30.09 -8.83 -1.61
C THR A 63 30.39 -10.12 -2.39
N LEU A 64 31.15 -10.02 -3.49
CA LEU A 64 31.63 -11.20 -4.22
C LEU A 64 32.45 -12.15 -3.33
N ALA A 65 33.06 -11.62 -2.27
CA ALA A 65 33.84 -12.39 -1.29
C ALA A 65 32.97 -13.02 -0.17
N GLY A 66 31.65 -12.77 -0.17
CA GLY A 66 30.73 -13.29 0.83
C GLY A 66 30.64 -12.46 2.13
N GLU A 67 31.25 -11.28 2.17
CA GLU A 67 31.16 -10.37 3.32
C GLU A 67 29.89 -9.51 3.26
N PRO A 68 29.28 -9.07 4.38
CA PRO A 68 28.10 -8.21 4.35
C PRO A 68 28.33 -6.89 3.57
N ASP A 69 27.61 -6.66 2.47
CA ASP A 69 27.68 -5.41 1.69
C ASP A 69 26.88 -4.31 2.42
N GLY A 70 27.59 -3.48 3.19
CA GLY A 70 27.03 -2.51 4.14
C GLY A 70 26.21 -1.35 3.53
N LYS A 71 25.95 -1.35 2.22
CA LYS A 71 25.18 -0.30 1.52
C LYS A 71 23.76 -0.10 2.06
N LEU A 72 23.20 -1.12 2.72
CA LEU A 72 21.89 -1.02 3.35
C LEU A 72 21.86 -0.20 4.65
N ARG A 73 23.02 0.08 5.28
CA ARG A 73 23.09 0.92 6.50
C ARG A 73 22.95 2.41 6.23
N ALA A 74 23.15 2.86 4.98
CA ALA A 74 23.12 4.28 4.63
C ALA A 74 21.70 4.87 4.48
N ALA A 75 20.65 4.03 4.44
CA ALA A 75 19.26 4.48 4.23
C ALA A 75 18.43 4.60 5.52
N GLY A 76 19.05 4.54 6.70
CA GLY A 76 18.37 4.43 7.99
C GLY A 76 18.95 5.26 9.12
N ARG A 77 19.48 6.46 8.83
CA ARG A 77 19.79 7.45 9.86
C ARG A 77 19.33 8.84 9.41
#